data_AF-A0A833UBP8-F1
#
_entry.id   AF-A0A833UBP8-F1
#
_cell.length_a   1.000
_cell.length_b   1.000
_cell.length_c   1.000
_cell.angle_alpha   90.00
_cell.angle_beta   90.00
_cell.angle_gamma   90.00
#
_symmetry.space_group_name_H-M   'P 1'
#
loop_
_entity.id
_entity.type
_entity.pdbx_description
1 polymer ?
#
loop_
_entity_poly.entity_id
_entity_poly.type
_entity_poly.pdbx_seq_one_letter_code
_entity_poly.pdbx_strand_id
1 'polypeptide(L)'
;MSFLDEFQANLDSLPGILQKKYALLRDLDKSLQDIQRQNEQRCEQEIEEIRKGVRSGNITLNTSLIRFSDDALDEQKHSIRIADEKVALAVQAYDLVDTHIQQLDQYLKKLDEELRRERESAAASAVAAPSHDGKMKAGRTSESGRGRKKYLSCQYMFIHSQF
;
A
#
# COMPACT_ATOMS: atom_id res chain seq x y z
N MET A 1 26.14 -5.72 -17.11
CA MET A 1 24.76 -5.46 -17.55
C MET A 1 24.52 -3.97 -17.46
N SER A 2 23.83 -3.40 -18.45
CA SER A 2 23.47 -1.98 -18.43
C SER A 2 22.43 -1.73 -17.33
N PHE A 3 22.38 -0.51 -16.78
CA PHE A 3 21.27 -0.06 -15.92
C PHE A 3 19.90 -0.35 -16.56
N LEU A 4 19.83 -0.30 -17.91
CA LEU A 4 18.63 -0.59 -18.68
C LEU A 4 18.19 -2.06 -18.57
N ASP A 5 19.15 -2.99 -18.60
CA ASP A 5 18.88 -4.43 -18.53
C ASP A 5 18.36 -4.81 -17.14
N GLU A 6 18.94 -4.20 -16.09
CA GLU A 6 18.51 -4.41 -14.71
C GLU A 6 17.14 -3.79 -14.45
N PHE A 7 16.86 -2.61 -15.01
CA PHE A 7 15.54 -1.98 -14.94
C PHE A 7 14.46 -2.79 -15.66
N GLN A 8 14.76 -3.29 -16.86
CA GLN A 8 13.85 -4.15 -17.64
C GLN A 8 13.53 -5.44 -16.89
N ALA A 9 14.56 -6.13 -16.36
CA ALA A 9 14.37 -7.35 -15.58
C ALA A 9 13.52 -7.11 -14.31
N ASN A 10 13.73 -5.96 -13.66
CA ASN A 10 12.94 -5.54 -12.50
C ASN A 10 11.48 -5.27 -12.86
N LEU A 11 11.19 -4.61 -13.99
CA LEU A 11 9.82 -4.40 -14.48
C LEU A 11 9.12 -5.70 -14.88
N ASP A 12 9.82 -6.61 -15.55
CA ASP A 12 9.23 -7.87 -16.02
C ASP A 12 8.81 -8.77 -14.84
N SER A 13 9.52 -8.69 -13.71
CA SER A 13 9.20 -9.46 -12.50
C SER A 13 8.11 -8.83 -11.63
N LEU A 14 7.89 -7.51 -11.72
CA LEU A 14 7.00 -6.73 -10.86
C LEU A 14 5.54 -7.22 -10.89
N PRO A 15 4.90 -7.47 -12.05
CA PRO A 15 3.53 -8.00 -12.10
C PRO A 15 3.40 -9.31 -11.34
N GLY A 16 4.39 -10.22 -11.46
CA GLY A 16 4.38 -11.50 -10.77
C GLY A 16 4.54 -11.36 -9.25
N ILE A 17 5.38 -10.43 -8.79
CA ILE A 17 5.56 -10.15 -7.36
C ILE A 17 4.29 -9.52 -6.77
N LEU A 18 3.70 -8.54 -7.46
CA LEU A 18 2.45 -7.91 -7.03
C LEU A 18 1.31 -8.90 -7.00
N GLN A 19 1.17 -9.75 -8.03
CA GLN A 19 0.14 -10.78 -8.07
C GLN A 19 0.24 -11.72 -6.85
N LYS A 20 1.46 -12.16 -6.50
CA LYS A 20 1.69 -13.00 -5.30
C LYS A 20 1.33 -12.25 -4.02
N LYS A 21 1.73 -10.98 -3.88
CA LYS A 21 1.38 -10.15 -2.71
C LYS A 21 -0.15 -9.97 -2.59
N TYR A 22 -0.84 -9.63 -3.68
CA TYR A 22 -2.30 -9.46 -3.65
C TYR A 22 -3.06 -10.77 -3.44
N ALA A 23 -2.54 -11.90 -3.92
CA ALA A 23 -3.10 -13.22 -3.62
C ALA A 23 -3.02 -13.50 -2.12
N LEU A 24 -1.84 -13.31 -1.51
CA LEU A 24 -1.68 -13.47 -0.06
C LEU A 24 -2.54 -12.49 0.73
N LEU A 25 -2.68 -11.24 0.28
CA LEU A 25 -3.59 -10.27 0.92
C LEU A 25 -5.04 -10.78 0.93
N ARG A 26 -5.51 -11.33 -0.20
CA ARG A 26 -6.86 -11.92 -0.30
C ARG A 26 -7.04 -13.15 0.58
N ASP A 27 -6.02 -13.98 0.70
CA ASP A 27 -6.06 -15.15 1.57
C ASP A 27 -6.13 -14.74 3.05
N LEU A 28 -5.34 -13.74 3.45
CA LEU A 28 -5.40 -13.14 4.79
C LEU A 28 -6.74 -12.43 5.04
N ASP A 29 -7.29 -11.72 4.05
CA ASP A 29 -8.63 -11.11 4.13
C ASP A 29 -9.69 -12.16 4.42
N LYS A 30 -9.65 -13.28 3.69
CA LYS A 30 -10.58 -14.38 3.85
C LYS A 30 -10.44 -15.04 5.22
N SER A 31 -9.20 -15.34 5.63
CA SER A 31 -8.92 -15.92 6.95
C SER A 31 -9.41 -15.01 8.08
N LEU A 32 -9.20 -13.70 7.97
CA LEU A 32 -9.67 -12.74 8.96
C LEU A 32 -11.20 -12.71 9.04
N GLN A 33 -11.88 -12.69 7.89
CA GLN A 33 -13.35 -12.72 7.84
C GLN A 33 -13.91 -14.00 8.46
N ASP A 34 -13.27 -15.15 8.22
CA ASP A 34 -13.71 -16.42 8.77
C ASP A 34 -13.52 -16.48 10.29
N ILE A 35 -12.39 -15.99 10.82
CA ILE A 35 -12.15 -15.92 12.28
C ILE A 35 -13.10 -14.93 12.94
N GLN A 36 -13.33 -13.77 12.34
CA GLN A 36 -14.30 -12.79 12.85
C GLN A 36 -15.71 -13.40 12.94
N ARG A 37 -16.16 -14.10 11.89
CA ARG A 37 -17.46 -14.77 11.87
C ARG A 37 -17.56 -15.85 12.95
N GLN A 38 -16.50 -16.64 13.14
CA GLN A 38 -16.45 -17.66 14.19
C GLN A 38 -16.53 -17.04 15.58
N ASN A 39 -15.80 -15.95 15.81
CA ASN A 39 -15.79 -15.25 17.10
C ASN A 39 -17.15 -14.62 17.41
N GLU A 40 -17.79 -13.97 16.43
CA GLU A 40 -19.14 -13.43 16.56
C GLU A 40 -20.15 -14.53 16.93
N GLN A 41 -20.08 -15.67 16.23
CA GLN A 41 -20.99 -16.79 16.48
C GLN A 41 -20.79 -17.40 17.87
N ARG A 42 -19.54 -17.52 18.34
CA ARG A 42 -19.24 -17.97 19.71
C ARG A 42 -19.75 -16.98 20.76
N CYS A 43 -19.51 -15.68 20.56
CA CYS A 43 -20.01 -14.64 21.47
C CYS A 43 -21.54 -14.70 21.59
N GLU A 44 -22.25 -14.90 20.48
CA GLU A 44 -23.71 -14.99 20.49
C GLU A 44 -24.20 -16.27 21.21
N GLN A 45 -23.48 -17.38 21.09
CA GLN A 45 -23.75 -18.59 21.86
C GLN A 45 -23.53 -18.37 23.36
N GLU A 46 -22.40 -17.78 23.77
CA GLU A 46 -22.10 -17.47 25.17
C GLU A 46 -23.16 -16.54 25.77
N ILE A 47 -23.59 -15.50 25.03
CA ILE A 47 -24.66 -14.58 25.45
C ILE A 47 -25.97 -15.33 25.65
N GLU A 48 -26.36 -16.22 24.72
CA GLU A 48 -27.62 -16.94 24.81
C GLU A 48 -27.60 -18.00 25.93
N GLU A 49 -26.44 -18.62 26.21
CA GLU A 49 -26.23 -19.50 27.36
C GLU A 49 -26.37 -18.75 28.69
N ILE A 50 -25.74 -17.58 28.83
CA ILE A 50 -25.90 -16.70 30.00
C ILE A 50 -27.38 -16.33 30.15
N ARG A 51 -28.05 -15.93 29.06
CA ARG A 51 -29.46 -15.54 29.08
C ARG A 51 -30.36 -16.71 29.51
N LYS A 52 -30.09 -17.94 29.06
CA LYS A 52 -30.78 -19.16 29.51
C LYS A 52 -30.54 -19.43 30.99
N GLY A 53 -29.29 -19.39 31.46
CA GLY A 53 -28.96 -19.67 32.85
C GLY A 53 -29.57 -18.66 33.84
N VAL A 54 -29.67 -17.38 33.44
CA VAL A 54 -30.38 -16.34 34.20
C VAL A 54 -31.89 -16.63 34.28
N ARG A 55 -32.52 -16.98 33.15
CA ARG A 55 -33.95 -17.33 33.11
C ARG A 55 -34.29 -18.56 33.94
N SER A 56 -33.37 -19.53 34.01
CA SER A 56 -33.53 -20.75 34.81
C SER A 56 -33.22 -20.56 36.30
N GLY A 57 -32.79 -19.36 36.74
CA GLY A 57 -32.43 -19.09 38.14
C GLY A 57 -31.14 -19.77 38.60
N ASN A 58 -30.40 -20.40 37.69
CA ASN A 58 -29.14 -21.11 37.98
C ASN A 58 -27.93 -20.16 38.06
N ILE A 59 -28.08 -18.91 37.61
CA ILE A 59 -27.00 -17.93 37.51
C ILE A 59 -27.40 -16.61 38.17
N THR A 60 -26.68 -16.21 39.22
CA THR A 60 -26.71 -14.84 39.74
C THR A 60 -25.77 -13.98 38.89
N LEU A 61 -26.29 -12.94 38.24
CA LEU A 61 -25.54 -11.98 37.42
C LEU A 61 -24.48 -11.24 38.26
N ASN A 62 -23.34 -11.87 38.50
CA ASN A 62 -22.13 -11.19 38.98
C ASN A 62 -21.28 -10.83 37.77
N THR A 63 -20.72 -9.62 37.75
CA THR A 63 -19.80 -9.10 36.72
C THR A 63 -18.67 -10.07 36.36
N SER A 64 -18.24 -10.93 37.28
CA SER A 64 -17.21 -11.95 37.05
C SER A 64 -17.63 -13.08 36.09
N LEU A 65 -18.94 -13.30 35.89
CA LEU A 65 -19.48 -14.31 34.96
C LEU A 65 -19.69 -13.75 33.54
N ILE A 66 -19.67 -12.42 33.38
CA ILE A 66 -19.72 -11.72 32.09
C ILE A 66 -18.28 -11.49 31.61
N ARG A 67 -17.47 -12.53 31.63
CA ARG A 67 -16.15 -12.54 31.02
C ARG A 67 -16.22 -13.51 29.85
N PHE A 68 -15.82 -13.03 28.67
CA PHE A 68 -15.60 -13.91 27.53
C PHE A 68 -14.65 -15.03 27.91
N SER A 69 -14.87 -16.21 27.32
CA SER A 69 -13.95 -17.33 27.49
C SER A 69 -12.52 -16.95 27.08
N ASP A 70 -11.54 -17.60 27.70
CA ASP A 70 -10.13 -17.44 27.29
C ASP A 70 -9.95 -17.79 25.80
N ASP A 71 -10.74 -18.72 25.28
CA ASP A 71 -10.80 -19.07 23.85
C ASP A 71 -11.23 -17.89 22.96
N ALA A 72 -12.29 -17.17 23.33
CA ALA A 72 -12.75 -15.99 22.59
C ALA A 72 -11.71 -14.86 22.60
N LEU A 73 -11.00 -14.68 23.73
CA LEU A 73 -9.91 -13.72 23.84
C LEU A 73 -8.70 -14.12 22.98
N ASP A 74 -8.37 -15.40 22.89
CA ASP A 74 -7.25 -15.88 22.08
C ASP A 74 -7.56 -15.80 20.58
N GLU A 75 -8.80 -16.02 20.18
CA GLU A 75 -9.28 -15.86 18.80
C GLU A 75 -9.31 -14.37 18.40
N GLN A 76 -9.60 -13.46 19.34
CA GLN A 76 -9.44 -12.02 19.14
C GLN A 76 -7.98 -11.61 18.96
N LYS A 77 -7.06 -12.13 19.79
CA LYS A 77 -5.62 -11.88 19.61
C LYS A 77 -5.13 -12.43 18.27
N HIS A 78 -5.67 -13.56 17.81
CA HIS A 78 -5.32 -14.11 16.50
C HIS A 78 -5.77 -13.19 15.36
N SER A 79 -6.98 -12.64 15.44
CA SER A 79 -7.50 -11.67 14.48
C SER A 79 -6.61 -10.43 14.38
N ILE A 80 -6.14 -9.92 15.52
CA ILE A 80 -5.22 -8.77 15.57
C ILE A 80 -3.91 -9.10 14.83
N ARG A 81 -3.31 -10.27 15.08
CA ARG A 81 -2.07 -10.67 14.39
C ARG A 81 -2.24 -10.73 12.87
N ILE A 82 -3.36 -11.24 12.38
CA ILE A 82 -3.65 -11.29 10.94
C ILE A 82 -3.85 -9.87 10.38
N ALA A 83 -4.52 -8.98 11.12
CA ALA A 83 -4.67 -7.59 10.72
C ALA A 83 -3.32 -6.87 10.61
N ASP A 84 -2.42 -7.07 11.57
CA ASP A 84 -1.06 -6.51 11.53
C ASP A 84 -0.27 -7.03 10.32
N GLU A 85 -0.35 -8.33 10.03
CA GLU A 85 0.30 -8.93 8.86
C GLU A 85 -0.23 -8.35 7.54
N LYS A 86 -1.56 -8.13 7.44
CA LYS A 86 -2.16 -7.48 6.27
C LYS A 86 -1.65 -6.05 6.08
N VAL A 87 -1.55 -5.27 7.16
CA VAL A 87 -1.00 -3.91 7.09
C VAL A 87 0.46 -3.95 6.63
N ALA A 88 1.27 -4.83 7.21
CA ALA A 88 2.67 -4.99 6.83
C ALA A 88 2.82 -5.38 5.35
N LEU A 89 1.97 -6.27 4.85
CA LEU A 89 2.00 -6.71 3.45
C LEU A 89 1.56 -5.59 2.50
N ALA A 90 0.55 -4.81 2.87
CA ALA A 90 0.11 -3.66 2.10
C ALA A 90 1.20 -2.58 2.00
N VAL A 91 1.89 -2.30 3.11
CA VAL A 91 3.04 -1.39 3.15
C VAL A 91 4.16 -1.88 2.21
N GLN A 92 4.52 -3.16 2.28
CA GLN A 92 5.54 -3.72 1.37
C GLN A 92 5.15 -3.63 -0.11
N ALA A 93 3.87 -3.82 -0.44
CA ALA A 93 3.39 -3.68 -1.82
C ALA A 93 3.47 -2.21 -2.28
N TYR A 94 3.14 -1.27 -1.39
CA TYR A 94 3.27 0.15 -1.65
C TYR A 94 4.72 0.57 -1.87
N ASP A 95 5.62 0.19 -0.96
CA ASP A 95 7.05 0.53 -1.03
C ASP A 95 7.71 -0.03 -2.30
N LEU A 96 7.31 -1.24 -2.71
CA LEU A 96 7.76 -1.84 -3.96
C LEU A 96 7.36 -0.98 -5.16
N VAL A 97 6.09 -0.61 -5.26
CA VAL A 97 5.59 0.23 -6.36
C VAL A 97 6.25 1.61 -6.35
N ASP A 98 6.38 2.23 -5.17
CA ASP A 98 7.03 3.53 -5.01
C ASP A 98 8.50 3.48 -5.48
N THR A 99 9.23 2.42 -5.13
CA THR A 99 10.61 2.20 -5.60
C THR A 99 10.68 2.13 -7.12
N HIS A 100 9.77 1.41 -7.77
CA HIS A 100 9.73 1.34 -9.24
C HIS A 100 9.36 2.67 -9.90
N ILE A 101 8.46 3.45 -9.29
CA ILE A 101 8.13 4.81 -9.75
C ILE A 101 9.37 5.70 -9.67
N GLN A 102 10.10 5.67 -8.56
CA GLN A 102 11.34 6.44 -8.39
C GLN A 102 12.42 6.03 -9.40
N GLN A 103 12.53 4.73 -9.71
CA GLN A 103 13.45 4.23 -10.74
C GLN A 103 13.08 4.75 -12.14
N LEU A 104 11.78 4.76 -12.48
CA LEU A 104 11.26 5.34 -13.72
C LEU A 104 11.58 6.84 -13.83
N ASP A 105 11.33 7.61 -12.76
CA ASP A 105 11.62 9.04 -12.73
C ASP A 105 13.12 9.34 -12.93
N GLN A 106 13.99 8.52 -12.34
CA GLN A 106 15.44 8.63 -12.54
C GLN A 106 15.85 8.28 -13.97
N TYR A 107 15.21 7.26 -14.57
CA TYR A 107 15.45 6.89 -15.95
C TYR A 107 15.07 8.01 -16.92
N LEU A 108 13.89 8.61 -16.76
CA LEU A 108 13.43 9.73 -17.59
C LEU A 108 14.39 10.92 -17.50
N LYS A 109 14.87 11.27 -16.30
CA LYS A 109 15.86 12.33 -16.11
C LYS A 109 17.18 12.03 -16.83
N LYS A 110 17.68 10.80 -16.75
CA LYS A 110 18.92 10.40 -17.43
C LYS A 110 18.78 10.48 -18.96
N LEU A 111 17.64 10.03 -19.50
CA LEU A 111 17.34 10.16 -20.93
C LEU A 111 17.29 11.62 -21.38
N ASP A 112 16.62 12.49 -20.61
CA ASP A 112 16.55 13.92 -20.92
C ASP A 112 17.95 14.57 -20.92
N GLU A 113 18.80 14.22 -19.94
CA GLU A 113 20.19 14.66 -19.88
C GLU A 113 21.03 14.15 -21.05
N GLU A 114 20.83 12.89 -21.45
CA GLU A 114 21.54 12.27 -22.57
C GLU A 114 21.16 12.93 -23.90
N LEU A 115 19.86 13.16 -24.15
CA LEU A 115 19.37 13.94 -25.30
C LEU A 115 19.91 15.37 -25.31
N ARG A 116 20.02 16.00 -24.13
CA ARG A 116 20.60 17.34 -23.99
C ARG A 116 22.08 17.33 -24.37
N ARG A 117 22.85 16.36 -23.87
CA ARG A 117 24.27 16.18 -24.23
C ARG A 117 24.46 15.86 -25.70
N GLU A 118 23.61 15.02 -26.28
CA GLU A 118 23.65 14.68 -27.70
C GLU A 118 23.44 15.93 -28.56
N ARG A 119 22.43 16.75 -28.23
CA ARG A 119 22.20 18.05 -28.89
C ARG A 119 23.38 19.00 -28.75
N GLU A 120 23.99 19.09 -27.57
CA GLU A 120 25.18 19.91 -27.33
C GLU A 120 26.39 19.40 -28.12
N SER A 121 26.56 18.08 -28.23
CA SER A 121 27.65 17.45 -28.99
C SER A 121 27.48 17.61 -30.51
N ALA A 122 26.24 17.53 -31.00
CA ALA A 122 25.88 17.80 -32.38
C ALA A 122 26.07 19.27 -32.72
N ALA A 123 25.69 20.19 -31.81
CA ALA A 123 25.95 21.61 -31.96
C ALA A 123 27.45 21.93 -31.93
N ALA A 124 28.23 21.32 -31.04
CA ALA A 124 29.68 21.48 -31.00
C ALA A 124 30.37 20.98 -32.28
N SER A 125 29.88 19.86 -32.85
CA SER A 125 30.37 19.34 -34.13
C SER A 125 29.94 20.20 -35.32
N ALA A 126 28.79 20.87 -35.26
CA ALA A 126 28.32 21.81 -36.27
C ALA A 126 29.09 23.15 -36.24
N VAL A 127 29.52 23.61 -35.06
CA VAL A 127 30.33 24.83 -34.90
C VAL A 127 31.78 24.64 -35.41
N ALA A 128 32.25 23.40 -35.56
CA ALA A 128 33.53 23.10 -36.20
C ALA A 128 33.51 23.21 -37.75
N ALA A 129 32.34 23.42 -38.37
CA ALA A 129 32.21 23.73 -39.79
C ALA A 129 31.94 25.25 -39.97
N PRO A 130 32.77 26.01 -40.72
CA PRO A 130 32.58 27.45 -40.84
C PRO A 130 31.51 27.74 -41.88
N SER A 131 30.34 28.28 -41.49
CA SER A 131 29.39 28.89 -42.42
C SER A 131 28.38 29.82 -41.73
N HIS A 132 28.67 31.12 -41.82
CA HIS A 132 27.80 32.26 -42.16
C HIS A 132 26.35 32.36 -41.62
N ASP A 133 26.20 33.24 -40.62
CA ASP A 133 25.21 34.31 -40.39
C ASP A 133 23.70 34.10 -40.66
N GLY A 134 22.84 34.41 -39.67
CA GLY A 134 21.39 34.53 -39.88
C GLY A 134 20.45 34.49 -38.67
N LYS A 135 20.37 35.61 -37.93
CA LYS A 135 19.14 36.29 -37.43
C LYS A 135 17.97 35.49 -36.77
N MET A 136 17.86 35.70 -35.45
CA MET A 136 16.71 35.73 -34.52
C MET A 136 15.29 35.29 -34.96
N LYS A 137 14.62 34.48 -34.09
CA LYS A 137 13.45 34.86 -33.24
C LYS A 137 12.56 33.65 -32.88
N ALA A 138 12.36 33.37 -31.59
CA ALA A 138 11.22 32.64 -31.00
C ALA A 138 11.33 32.78 -29.46
N GLY A 139 10.31 32.88 -28.62
CA GLY A 139 8.87 32.66 -28.71
C GLY A 139 8.39 32.46 -27.26
N ARG A 140 7.22 33.02 -26.90
CA ARG A 140 6.59 32.95 -25.56
C ARG A 140 6.06 31.55 -25.23
N THR A 141 6.09 31.17 -23.94
CA THR A 141 5.18 30.20 -23.26
C THR A 141 5.39 30.37 -21.74
N SER A 142 4.48 30.98 -20.96
CA SER A 142 3.19 30.51 -20.43
C SER A 142 3.28 29.33 -19.44
N GLU A 143 3.32 29.70 -18.15
CA GLU A 143 2.41 29.31 -17.05
C GLU A 143 1.83 27.88 -16.93
N SER A 144 2.11 27.22 -15.80
CA SER A 144 1.22 26.40 -14.94
C SER A 144 2.08 25.46 -14.07
N GLY A 145 1.99 25.34 -12.74
CA GLY A 145 0.95 25.72 -11.80
C GLY A 145 0.21 24.47 -11.31
N ARG A 146 0.26 24.22 -9.98
CA ARG A 146 -0.49 23.24 -9.14
C ARG A 146 0.28 21.93 -8.89
N GLY A 147 0.35 21.38 -7.68
CA GLY A 147 -0.34 21.68 -6.42
C GLY A 147 -0.29 20.41 -5.57
N ARG A 148 0.57 20.39 -4.56
CA ARG A 148 0.84 19.24 -3.68
C ARG A 148 -0.30 19.09 -2.67
N LYS A 149 -1.18 18.11 -2.84
CA LYS A 149 -2.22 17.75 -1.84
C LYS A 149 -1.70 16.67 -0.89
N LYS A 150 -1.80 16.97 0.41
CA LYS A 150 -1.52 16.09 1.54
C LYS A 150 -2.65 15.07 1.67
N TYR A 151 -2.34 13.78 1.83
CA TYR A 151 -3.29 12.79 2.28
C TYR A 151 -3.07 12.51 3.76
N LEU A 152 -4.11 12.78 4.54
CA LEU A 152 -4.18 12.49 5.97
C LEU A 152 -4.19 10.98 6.15
N SER A 153 -3.34 10.53 7.08
CA SER A 153 -3.29 9.19 7.61
C SER A 153 -4.66 8.76 8.14
N CYS A 154 -5.21 7.68 7.59
CA CYS A 154 -6.42 7.00 8.03
C CYS A 154 -6.14 6.09 9.25
N GLN A 155 -5.37 6.60 10.21
CA GLN A 155 -5.19 5.96 11.50
C GLN A 155 -6.31 6.49 12.42
N TYR A 156 -7.02 5.60 13.11
CA TYR A 156 -7.92 5.86 14.27
C TYR A 156 -9.46 5.87 14.13
N MET A 157 -10.09 5.60 12.99
CA MET A 157 -11.57 5.55 12.97
C MET A 157 -12.23 4.20 13.29
N PHE A 158 -11.47 3.12 13.52
CA PHE A 158 -12.07 1.80 13.81
C PHE A 158 -12.03 1.36 15.28
N ILE A 159 -11.46 2.14 16.19
CA ILE A 159 -11.44 1.78 17.63
C ILE A 159 -12.60 2.44 18.40
N HIS A 160 -13.38 3.35 17.80
CA HIS A 160 -14.37 4.13 18.56
C HIS A 160 -15.84 3.80 18.30
N SER A 161 -16.16 2.68 17.64
CA SER A 161 -17.56 2.35 17.30
C SER A 161 -18.19 1.18 18.03
N GLN A 162 -17.49 0.44 18.91
CA GLN A 162 -18.16 -0.50 19.82
C GLN A 162 -17.28 -0.80 21.05
N PHE A 163 -17.86 -0.53 22.23
CA PHE A 163 -17.40 -0.83 23.60
C PHE A 163 -16.34 0.09 24.24
#